data_AF-A0A954FSF0-F1
#
_entry.id   AF-A0A954FSF0-F1
#
_cell.length_a   1.000
_cell.length_b   1.000
_cell.length_c   1.000
_cell.angle_alpha   90.00
_cell.angle_beta   90.00
_cell.angle_gamma   90.00
#
_symmetry.space_group_name_H-M   'P 1'
#
loop_
_entity.id
_entity.type
_entity.pdbx_description
1 polymer ?
#
loop_
_entity_poly.entity_id
_entity_poly.type
_entity_poly.pdbx_seq_one_letter_code
_entity_poly.pdbx_strand_id
1 'polypeptide(L)'
;MFQMKSIYRLPRVLIAMGISLLITNSSTAQHDGEKRATDDPSPGSKYYGLVDSIPGRLMGPCSRSLAVERVAATSDILDPAFDVYARPELIGTAYSHGDSVLLTDVALQLAEGERVLLRSRKAITVAQAMDLAINAAGQRQDTTSLHRIAKFAEMQGNKELAEKVAAAIKLAAVSRDTTSGMMVSVEDITTEDYAKLRECSRQIERARLTGDTRGLEALDLDIEGCIPNPFHKHFRKIIGDARAAIPAEHKVDDQLVGMLIRLAAISRDGDEENDEANMPVEVSGGY
;
A
#
# COMPACT_ATOMS: atom_id res chain seq x y z
N MET A 1 -6.08 -59.49 -7.38
CA MET A 1 -5.70 -59.79 -5.99
C MET A 1 -4.85 -58.63 -5.47
N PHE A 2 -5.48 -57.54 -5.03
CA PHE A 2 -4.79 -56.37 -4.44
C PHE A 2 -5.54 -56.00 -3.17
N GLN A 3 -4.90 -56.20 -2.03
CA GLN A 3 -5.47 -55.95 -0.71
C GLN A 3 -5.42 -54.45 -0.40
N MET A 4 -6.60 -53.83 -0.33
CA MET A 4 -6.85 -52.59 0.40
C MET A 4 -6.85 -52.88 1.90
N LYS A 5 -5.85 -52.38 2.64
CA LYS A 5 -5.93 -52.16 4.08
C LYS A 5 -5.04 -50.99 4.48
N SER A 6 -5.66 -49.85 4.81
CA SER A 6 -5.15 -49.04 5.91
C SER A 6 -6.28 -48.17 6.47
N ILE A 7 -6.91 -48.68 7.54
CA ILE A 7 -7.90 -48.00 8.35
C ILE A 7 -7.11 -47.29 9.45
N TYR A 8 -6.87 -45.99 9.30
CA TYR A 8 -6.40 -45.16 10.42
C TYR A 8 -7.62 -44.61 11.17
N ARG A 9 -7.92 -45.23 12.32
CA ARG A 9 -8.80 -44.68 13.35
C ARG A 9 -8.10 -43.47 13.98
N LEU A 10 -8.61 -42.27 13.74
CA LEU A 10 -8.25 -41.09 14.52
C LEU A 10 -9.03 -41.11 15.85
N PRO A 11 -8.37 -40.82 17.00
CA PRO A 11 -9.08 -40.62 18.25
C PRO A 11 -9.85 -39.29 18.22
N ARG A 12 -11.15 -39.36 18.48
CA ARG A 12 -12.00 -38.20 18.78
C ARG A 12 -11.54 -37.62 20.12
N VAL A 13 -10.68 -36.61 20.09
CA VAL A 13 -10.43 -35.75 21.25
C VAL A 13 -11.50 -34.65 21.24
N LEU A 14 -12.52 -34.85 22.08
CA LEU A 14 -13.43 -33.79 22.53
C LEU A 14 -12.59 -32.72 23.23
N ILE A 15 -12.46 -31.54 22.62
CA ILE A 15 -12.04 -30.34 23.34
C ILE A 15 -13.29 -29.49 23.54
N ALA A 16 -13.87 -29.64 24.73
CA ALA A 16 -14.84 -28.73 25.29
C ALA A 16 -14.08 -27.61 26.02
N MET A 17 -14.00 -26.44 25.40
CA MET A 17 -13.74 -25.14 26.04
C MET A 17 -14.46 -24.11 25.16
N GLY A 18 -15.53 -23.44 25.57
CA GLY A 18 -15.87 -23.02 26.93
C GLY A 18 -15.22 -21.67 27.24
N ILE A 19 -15.29 -20.69 26.35
CA ILE A 19 -15.00 -19.29 26.67
C ILE A 19 -16.14 -18.42 26.13
N SER A 20 -17.09 -18.16 27.03
CA SER A 20 -17.94 -16.98 26.95
C SER A 20 -17.09 -15.76 27.25
N LEU A 21 -16.94 -14.85 26.29
CA LEU A 21 -16.65 -13.45 26.61
C LEU A 21 -17.67 -12.57 25.89
N LEU A 22 -18.70 -12.21 26.65
CA LEU A 22 -19.51 -11.02 26.45
C LEU A 22 -18.58 -9.80 26.56
N ILE A 23 -18.36 -9.11 25.45
CA ILE A 23 -17.92 -7.72 25.47
C ILE A 23 -19.02 -6.92 24.79
N THR A 24 -19.98 -6.50 25.61
CA THR A 24 -20.88 -5.39 25.30
C THR A 24 -20.17 -4.10 25.70
N ASN A 25 -19.74 -3.29 24.73
CA ASN A 25 -19.48 -1.87 24.98
C ASN A 25 -20.16 -1.05 23.88
N SER A 26 -21.42 -0.72 24.17
CA SER A 26 -22.16 0.40 23.62
C SER A 26 -21.52 1.71 24.08
N SER A 27 -20.98 2.49 23.15
CA SER A 27 -20.68 3.91 23.38
C SER A 27 -21.10 4.70 22.13
N THR A 28 -22.37 5.08 22.11
CA THR A 28 -22.92 6.08 21.20
C THR A 28 -22.65 7.45 21.82
N ALA A 29 -21.55 8.09 21.45
CA ALA A 29 -21.33 9.51 21.72
C ALA A 29 -21.82 10.31 20.51
N GLN A 30 -23.01 10.89 20.67
CA GLN A 30 -23.49 12.01 19.87
C GLN A 30 -22.52 13.20 20.04
N HIS A 31 -21.91 13.65 18.96
CA HIS A 31 -21.41 15.02 18.85
C HIS A 31 -22.25 15.75 17.83
N ASP A 32 -23.30 16.37 18.34
CA ASP A 32 -24.04 17.43 17.67
C ASP A 32 -23.22 18.73 17.75
N GLY A 33 -23.12 19.41 16.61
CA GLY A 33 -23.00 20.86 16.56
C GLY A 33 -21.63 21.40 16.22
N GLU A 34 -21.37 21.64 14.93
CA GLU A 34 -20.49 22.76 14.57
C GLU A 34 -21.04 23.53 13.36
N LYS A 35 -21.07 24.84 13.56
CA LYS A 35 -21.82 25.83 12.81
C LYS A 35 -21.10 26.16 11.50
N ARG A 36 -21.85 26.16 10.40
CA ARG A 36 -21.46 26.81 9.14
C ARG A 36 -21.37 28.31 9.36
N ALA A 37 -20.15 28.86 9.35
CA ALA A 37 -19.91 30.27 9.10
C ALA A 37 -19.51 30.42 7.63
N THR A 38 -20.43 30.98 6.86
CA THR A 38 -20.22 31.52 5.51
C THR A 38 -19.62 32.91 5.65
N ASP A 39 -18.38 33.10 5.24
CA ASP A 39 -17.82 34.44 4.98
C ASP A 39 -16.89 34.35 3.76
N ASP A 40 -17.46 34.65 2.59
CA ASP A 40 -16.74 35.19 1.44
C ASP A 40 -16.21 36.59 1.81
N PRO A 41 -14.97 36.92 1.41
CA PRO A 41 -14.88 37.91 0.34
C PRO A 41 -13.70 37.68 -0.64
N SER A 42 -14.05 37.53 -1.92
CA SER A 42 -13.29 38.08 -3.06
C SER A 42 -13.25 39.62 -2.93
N PRO A 43 -12.27 40.42 -3.47
CA PRO A 43 -11.45 40.15 -4.65
C PRO A 43 -9.99 40.69 -4.63
N GLY A 44 -9.19 40.29 -5.61
CA GLY A 44 -8.16 41.17 -6.17
C GLY A 44 -6.72 40.73 -5.97
N SER A 45 -6.17 40.02 -6.96
CA SER A 45 -4.73 39.96 -7.19
C SER A 45 -4.46 40.13 -8.67
N LYS A 46 -4.20 41.38 -9.04
CA LYS A 46 -3.62 41.77 -10.32
C LYS A 46 -2.14 41.39 -10.30
N TYR A 47 -1.78 40.30 -10.98
CA TYR A 47 -0.40 40.07 -11.42
C TYR A 47 -0.38 39.89 -12.94
N TYR A 48 -0.29 41.02 -13.64
CA TYR A 48 0.36 41.07 -14.94
C TYR A 48 1.83 41.42 -14.67
N GLY A 49 2.74 40.49 -14.97
CA GLY A 49 4.17 40.71 -14.77
C GLY A 49 5.02 39.78 -15.62
N LEU A 50 5.60 40.37 -16.68
CA LEU A 50 6.81 39.95 -17.39
C LEU A 50 6.87 38.53 -17.96
N VAL A 51 6.40 38.43 -19.21
CA VAL A 51 6.94 37.53 -20.23
C VAL A 51 8.33 38.01 -20.64
N ASP A 52 9.36 37.62 -19.89
CA ASP A 52 10.75 37.68 -20.37
C ASP A 52 11.07 36.40 -21.14
N SER A 53 10.93 36.52 -22.46
CA SER A 53 11.86 36.06 -23.48
C SER A 53 12.82 34.93 -23.06
N ILE A 54 12.40 33.67 -23.21
CA ILE A 54 13.31 32.52 -23.19
C ILE A 54 13.90 32.35 -24.59
N PRO A 55 15.19 32.65 -24.82
CA PRO A 55 15.81 32.42 -26.11
C PRO A 55 15.96 30.92 -26.38
N GLY A 56 15.33 30.45 -27.45
CA GLY A 56 15.82 29.38 -28.31
C GLY A 56 16.28 28.10 -27.63
N ARG A 57 15.35 27.34 -27.05
CA ARG A 57 15.60 25.91 -26.77
C ARG A 57 15.54 25.16 -28.10
N LEU A 58 16.73 24.86 -28.61
CA LEU A 58 16.98 24.02 -29.77
C LEU A 58 16.05 22.80 -29.73
N MET A 59 15.21 22.68 -30.77
CA MET A 59 14.50 21.45 -31.09
C MET A 59 15.54 20.34 -31.30
N GLY A 60 15.81 19.60 -30.24
CA GLY A 60 16.52 18.33 -30.32
C GLY A 60 15.61 17.34 -31.04
N PRO A 61 16.11 16.64 -32.08
CA PRO A 61 15.35 15.56 -32.68
C PRO A 61 15.26 14.39 -31.69
N CYS A 62 14.16 13.64 -31.78
CA CYS A 62 13.98 12.30 -31.23
C CYS A 62 13.45 12.14 -29.79
N SER A 63 12.27 12.69 -29.49
CA SER A 63 11.41 12.17 -28.38
C SER A 63 10.62 10.91 -28.76
N ARG A 64 10.69 10.46 -30.02
CA ARG A 64 9.81 9.39 -30.55
C ARG A 64 10.27 7.96 -30.22
N SER A 65 11.52 7.76 -29.78
CA SER A 65 12.04 6.42 -29.46
C SER A 65 11.65 5.92 -28.07
N LEU A 66 11.41 6.80 -27.09
CA LEU A 66 11.06 6.40 -25.72
C LEU A 66 9.60 5.93 -25.56
N ALA A 67 8.71 6.36 -26.47
CA ALA A 67 7.30 5.97 -26.41
C ALA A 67 7.07 4.50 -26.80
N VAL A 68 7.85 3.96 -27.76
CA VAL A 68 7.68 2.57 -28.22
C VAL A 68 8.21 1.56 -27.18
N GLU A 69 9.25 1.92 -26.43
CA GLU A 69 9.78 1.06 -25.36
C GLU A 69 8.83 0.97 -24.15
N ARG A 70 8.07 2.04 -23.85
CA ARG A 70 7.04 2.00 -22.79
C ARG A 70 5.92 1.01 -23.10
N VAL A 71 5.50 0.90 -24.36
CA VAL A 71 4.36 0.04 -24.76
C VAL A 71 4.72 -1.45 -24.73
N ALA A 72 5.98 -1.81 -25.03
CA ALA A 72 6.41 -3.22 -24.95
C ALA A 72 6.55 -3.70 -23.49
N ALA A 73 6.84 -2.81 -22.55
CA ALA A 73 6.95 -3.14 -21.13
C ALA A 73 5.59 -3.33 -20.44
N THR A 74 4.50 -2.75 -20.98
CA THR A 74 3.16 -2.88 -20.39
C THR A 74 2.45 -4.18 -20.77
N SER A 75 2.78 -4.81 -21.90
CA SER A 75 2.12 -6.06 -22.32
C SER A 75 2.46 -7.26 -21.43
N ASP A 76 3.60 -7.23 -20.75
CA ASP A 76 3.97 -8.26 -19.75
C ASP A 76 3.20 -8.10 -18.43
N ILE A 77 2.67 -6.90 -18.19
CA ILE A 77 1.98 -6.50 -16.96
C ILE A 77 0.47 -6.66 -17.13
N LEU A 78 -0.08 -6.18 -18.24
CA LEU A 78 -1.50 -6.20 -18.55
C LEU A 78 -1.89 -7.55 -19.14
N ASP A 79 -2.83 -8.21 -18.49
CA ASP A 79 -3.35 -9.51 -18.93
C ASP A 79 -4.87 -9.44 -18.95
N PRO A 80 -5.49 -9.19 -20.12
CA PRO A 80 -6.91 -8.92 -20.25
C PRO A 80 -7.81 -10.02 -19.65
N ALA A 81 -7.34 -11.27 -19.62
CA ALA A 81 -8.11 -12.36 -19.02
C ALA A 81 -8.10 -12.31 -17.48
N PHE A 82 -7.02 -11.79 -16.88
CA PHE A 82 -6.94 -11.59 -15.43
C PHE A 82 -7.64 -10.31 -14.97
N ASP A 83 -7.77 -9.30 -15.83
CA ASP A 83 -8.36 -8.00 -15.45
C ASP A 83 -9.82 -8.12 -14.98
N VAL A 84 -10.53 -9.18 -15.39
CA VAL A 84 -11.88 -9.53 -14.89
C VAL A 84 -11.88 -9.92 -13.41
N TYR A 85 -10.78 -10.51 -12.93
CA TYR A 85 -10.63 -10.98 -11.56
C TYR A 85 -9.91 -9.95 -10.69
N ALA A 86 -8.73 -9.51 -11.13
CA ALA A 86 -7.84 -8.65 -10.36
C ALA A 86 -7.11 -7.66 -11.26
N ARG A 87 -7.40 -6.37 -11.05
CA ARG A 87 -6.69 -5.25 -11.67
C ARG A 87 -5.30 -5.11 -11.03
N PRO A 88 -4.20 -5.32 -11.77
CA PRO A 88 -2.85 -5.30 -11.18
C PRO A 88 -2.45 -3.91 -10.65
N GLU A 89 -3.03 -2.85 -11.18
CA GLU A 89 -2.81 -1.46 -10.76
C GLU A 89 -3.26 -1.25 -9.31
N LEU A 90 -4.28 -1.99 -8.87
CA LEU A 90 -4.76 -1.95 -7.49
C LEU A 90 -3.73 -2.53 -6.51
N ILE A 91 -2.87 -3.46 -6.95
CA ILE A 91 -1.78 -3.98 -6.11
C ILE A 91 -0.75 -2.87 -5.88
N GLY A 92 -0.32 -2.17 -6.93
CA GLY A 92 0.61 -1.04 -6.82
C GLY A 92 0.02 0.09 -5.97
N THR A 93 -1.27 0.37 -6.14
CA THR A 93 -2.00 1.39 -5.37
C THR A 93 -2.10 1.00 -3.89
N ALA A 94 -2.58 -0.21 -3.58
CA ALA A 94 -2.68 -0.71 -2.21
C ALA A 94 -1.31 -0.73 -1.52
N TYR A 95 -0.28 -1.20 -2.24
CA TYR A 95 1.09 -1.23 -1.73
C TYR A 95 1.66 0.16 -1.47
N SER A 96 1.43 1.12 -2.37
CA SER A 96 1.90 2.50 -2.20
C SER A 96 1.25 3.23 -1.03
N HIS A 97 -0.02 2.94 -0.75
CA HIS A 97 -0.76 3.50 0.37
C HIS A 97 -0.64 2.67 1.66
N GLY A 98 0.00 1.51 1.58
CA GLY A 98 0.06 0.52 2.66
C GLY A 98 -1.30 -0.02 3.08
N ASP A 99 -2.31 0.03 2.21
CA ASP A 99 -3.68 -0.42 2.52
C ASP A 99 -3.73 -1.95 2.59
N SER A 100 -3.72 -2.50 3.81
CA SER A 100 -3.73 -3.94 4.05
C SER A 100 -5.03 -4.61 3.61
N VAL A 101 -6.16 -3.91 3.70
CA VAL A 101 -7.47 -4.47 3.35
C VAL A 101 -7.56 -4.63 1.85
N LEU A 102 -7.26 -3.56 1.10
CA LEU A 102 -7.26 -3.61 -0.36
C LEU A 102 -6.24 -4.61 -0.90
N LEU A 103 -5.04 -4.65 -0.31
CA LEU A 103 -4.00 -5.60 -0.72
C LEU A 103 -4.44 -7.05 -0.50
N THR A 104 -5.13 -7.33 0.61
CA THR A 104 -5.71 -8.64 0.90
C THR A 104 -6.82 -9.00 -0.10
N ASP A 105 -7.71 -8.07 -0.40
CA ASP A 105 -8.80 -8.29 -1.36
C ASP A 105 -8.27 -8.63 -2.75
N VAL A 106 -7.29 -7.85 -3.23
CA VAL A 106 -6.71 -8.07 -4.55
C VAL A 106 -5.89 -9.38 -4.59
N ALA A 107 -5.18 -9.74 -3.51
CA ALA A 107 -4.48 -11.02 -3.43
C ALA A 107 -5.46 -12.22 -3.49
N LEU A 108 -6.60 -12.14 -2.80
CA LEU A 108 -7.64 -13.17 -2.84
C LEU A 108 -8.31 -13.26 -4.21
N GLN A 109 -8.59 -12.12 -4.84
CA GLN A 109 -9.11 -12.07 -6.21
C GLN A 109 -8.14 -12.66 -7.22
N LEU A 110 -6.84 -12.36 -7.10
CA LEU A 110 -5.80 -12.93 -7.95
C LEU A 110 -5.74 -14.45 -7.77
N ALA A 111 -5.86 -14.94 -6.54
CA ALA A 111 -5.89 -16.38 -6.25
C ALA A 111 -7.08 -17.09 -6.91
N GLU A 112 -8.24 -16.45 -6.92
CA GLU A 112 -9.42 -16.96 -7.63
C GLU A 112 -9.21 -16.92 -9.15
N GLY A 113 -8.62 -15.85 -9.67
CA GLY A 113 -8.26 -15.75 -11.08
C GLY A 113 -7.32 -16.87 -11.54
N GLU A 114 -6.25 -17.17 -10.79
CA GLU A 114 -5.36 -18.28 -11.10
C GLU A 114 -6.07 -19.63 -11.02
N ARG A 115 -6.96 -19.82 -10.03
CA ARG A 115 -7.76 -21.05 -9.88
C ARG A 115 -8.69 -21.27 -11.07
N VAL A 116 -9.32 -20.22 -11.59
CA VAL A 116 -10.27 -20.33 -12.71
C VAL A 116 -9.56 -20.42 -14.06
N LEU A 117 -8.50 -19.64 -14.26
CA LEU A 117 -7.76 -19.61 -15.53
C LEU A 117 -6.73 -20.74 -15.66
N LEU A 118 -6.46 -21.48 -14.58
CA LEU A 118 -5.53 -22.61 -14.52
C LEU A 118 -4.11 -22.25 -15.00
N ARG A 119 -3.70 -21.00 -14.79
CA ARG A 119 -2.36 -20.49 -15.10
C ARG A 119 -1.98 -19.41 -14.11
N SER A 120 -0.69 -19.24 -13.86
CA SER A 120 -0.18 -18.15 -13.02
C SER A 120 0.11 -16.90 -13.84
N ARG A 121 0.02 -15.73 -13.20
CA ARG A 121 0.38 -14.46 -13.85
C ARG A 121 1.90 -14.27 -13.84
N LYS A 122 2.47 -13.79 -14.95
CA LYS A 122 3.92 -13.58 -15.11
C LYS A 122 4.45 -12.43 -14.24
N ALA A 123 3.66 -11.34 -14.13
CA ALA A 123 4.06 -10.15 -13.39
C ALA A 123 4.20 -10.44 -11.90
N ILE A 124 3.09 -10.80 -11.23
CA ILE A 124 3.07 -11.10 -9.80
C ILE A 124 2.32 -12.40 -9.55
N THR A 125 2.95 -13.30 -8.81
CA THR A 125 2.34 -14.58 -8.42
C THR A 125 1.41 -14.40 -7.23
N VAL A 126 0.43 -15.30 -7.07
CA VAL A 126 -0.45 -15.31 -5.89
C VAL A 126 0.33 -15.46 -4.59
N ALA A 127 1.39 -16.28 -4.58
CA ALA A 127 2.24 -16.44 -3.39
C ALA A 127 2.89 -15.11 -2.98
N GLN A 128 3.46 -14.37 -3.93
CA GLN A 128 4.04 -13.05 -3.67
C GLN A 128 2.98 -12.04 -3.20
N ALA A 129 1.81 -11.99 -3.84
CA ALA A 129 0.74 -11.10 -3.43
C ALA A 129 0.21 -11.42 -2.02
N MET A 130 0.10 -12.70 -1.66
CA MET A 130 -0.29 -13.13 -0.33
C MET A 130 0.76 -12.79 0.73
N ASP A 131 2.05 -13.01 0.44
CA ASP A 131 3.14 -12.62 1.35
C ASP A 131 3.13 -11.10 1.58
N LEU A 132 2.91 -10.29 0.54
CA LEU A 132 2.75 -8.84 0.67
C LEU A 132 1.53 -8.47 1.53
N ALA A 133 0.38 -9.11 1.32
CA ALA A 133 -0.83 -8.89 2.10
C ALA A 133 -0.65 -9.24 3.58
N ILE A 134 -0.04 -10.39 3.89
CA ILE A 134 0.26 -10.84 5.25
C ILE A 134 1.17 -9.84 5.95
N ASN A 135 2.22 -9.39 5.27
CA ASN A 135 3.17 -8.43 5.83
C ASN A 135 2.49 -7.08 6.10
N ALA A 136 1.76 -6.53 5.14
CA ALA A 136 1.03 -5.28 5.32
C ALA A 136 0.01 -5.36 6.47
N ALA A 137 -0.79 -6.44 6.51
CA ALA A 137 -1.77 -6.65 7.57
C ALA A 137 -1.11 -6.87 8.94
N GLY A 138 -0.04 -7.65 9.02
CA GLY A 138 0.71 -7.88 10.25
C GLY A 138 1.31 -6.59 10.82
N GLN A 139 1.85 -5.73 9.95
CA GLN A 139 2.43 -4.45 10.38
C GLN A 139 1.38 -3.44 10.84
N ARG A 140 0.20 -3.41 10.21
CA ARG A 140 -0.94 -2.55 10.61
C ARG A 140 -1.80 -3.16 11.71
N GLN A 141 -1.44 -4.35 12.19
CA GLN A 141 -2.20 -5.13 13.18
C GLN A 141 -3.65 -5.37 12.72
N ASP A 142 -3.87 -5.49 11.42
CA ASP A 142 -5.17 -5.76 10.83
C ASP A 142 -5.51 -7.25 10.96
N THR A 143 -6.01 -7.60 12.15
CA THR A 143 -6.41 -8.97 12.48
C THR A 143 -7.55 -9.46 11.60
N THR A 144 -8.40 -8.56 11.10
CA THR A 144 -9.53 -8.93 10.24
C THR A 144 -9.04 -9.47 8.90
N SER A 145 -8.10 -8.77 8.26
CA SER A 145 -7.47 -9.23 7.01
C SER A 145 -6.66 -10.50 7.22
N LEU A 146 -5.89 -10.59 8.31
CA LEU A 146 -5.14 -11.82 8.64
C LEU A 146 -6.05 -13.04 8.81
N HIS A 147 -7.20 -12.90 9.48
CA HIS A 147 -8.16 -14.00 9.62
C HIS A 147 -8.80 -14.42 8.30
N ARG A 148 -9.03 -13.48 7.37
CA ARG A 148 -9.53 -13.79 6.02
C ARG A 148 -8.51 -14.61 5.24
N ILE A 149 -7.23 -14.24 5.31
CA ILE A 149 -6.13 -14.99 4.67
C ILE A 149 -5.97 -16.37 5.32
N ALA A 150 -6.06 -16.47 6.65
CA ALA A 150 -6.00 -17.75 7.35
C ALA A 150 -7.10 -18.72 6.88
N LYS A 151 -8.35 -18.24 6.81
CA LYS A 151 -9.48 -19.02 6.31
C LYS A 151 -9.26 -19.46 4.87
N PHE A 152 -8.72 -18.59 4.02
CA PHE A 152 -8.36 -18.94 2.65
C PHE A 152 -7.29 -20.05 2.59
N ALA A 153 -6.23 -19.93 3.39
CA ALA A 153 -5.17 -20.93 3.47
C ALA A 153 -5.69 -22.30 3.92
N GLU A 154 -6.61 -22.32 4.90
CA GLU A 154 -7.28 -23.54 5.37
C GLU A 154 -8.14 -24.18 4.27
N MET A 155 -8.93 -23.38 3.54
CA MET A 155 -9.75 -23.89 2.43
C MET A 155 -8.92 -24.50 1.30
N GLN A 156 -7.73 -23.95 1.04
CA GLN A 156 -6.79 -24.48 0.05
C GLN A 156 -5.94 -25.65 0.58
N GLY A 157 -5.98 -25.93 1.89
CA GLY A 157 -5.09 -26.91 2.51
C GLY A 157 -3.61 -26.52 2.49
N ASN A 158 -3.29 -25.24 2.31
CA ASN A 158 -1.92 -24.74 2.25
C ASN A 158 -1.38 -24.50 3.67
N LYS A 159 -0.71 -25.51 4.22
CA LYS A 159 -0.15 -25.48 5.58
C LYS A 159 0.91 -24.41 5.77
N GLU A 160 1.77 -24.20 4.76
CA GLU A 160 2.84 -23.21 4.84
C GLU A 160 2.27 -21.79 4.95
N LEU A 161 1.28 -21.46 4.12
CA LEU A 161 0.59 -20.17 4.20
C LEU A 161 -0.14 -20.00 5.53
N ALA A 162 -0.81 -21.04 6.03
CA ALA A 162 -1.48 -21.00 7.32
C ALA A 162 -0.50 -20.75 8.48
N GLU A 163 0.68 -21.37 8.46
CA GLU A 163 1.74 -21.14 9.46
C GLU A 163 2.28 -19.70 9.41
N LYS A 164 2.53 -19.16 8.21
CA LYS A 164 2.94 -17.76 8.02
C LYS A 164 1.91 -16.78 8.60
N VAL A 165 0.63 -16.99 8.29
CA VAL A 165 -0.46 -16.14 8.80
C VAL A 165 -0.58 -16.27 10.33
N ALA A 166 -0.45 -17.47 10.87
CA ALA A 166 -0.47 -17.69 12.32
C ALA A 166 0.69 -16.97 13.03
N ALA A 167 1.88 -16.94 12.44
CA ALA A 167 3.01 -16.16 12.94
C ALA A 167 2.71 -14.65 12.90
N ALA A 168 2.15 -14.15 11.79
CA ALA A 168 1.76 -12.75 11.66
C ALA A 168 0.69 -12.33 12.68
N ILE A 169 -0.32 -13.18 12.94
CA ILE A 169 -1.34 -12.93 13.98
C ILE A 169 -0.71 -12.82 15.37
N LYS A 170 0.24 -13.72 15.71
CA LYS A 170 0.97 -13.65 16.99
C LYS A 170 1.76 -12.35 17.11
N LEU A 171 2.44 -11.94 16.04
CA LEU A 171 3.20 -10.69 16.02
C LEU A 171 2.31 -9.46 16.13
N ALA A 172 1.15 -9.47 15.48
CA ALA A 172 0.16 -8.40 15.57
C ALA A 172 -0.44 -8.26 16.98
N ALA A 173 -0.66 -9.40 17.66
CA ALA A 173 -1.21 -9.45 19.02
C ALA A 173 -0.23 -8.93 20.09
N VAL A 174 1.08 -9.09 19.88
CA VAL A 174 2.09 -8.43 20.70
C VAL A 174 2.08 -6.95 20.32
N SER A 175 1.22 -6.18 20.98
CA SER A 175 1.12 -4.72 20.79
C SER A 175 2.51 -4.14 20.88
N ARG A 176 3.09 -3.79 19.74
CA ARG A 176 4.30 -3.00 19.72
C ARG A 176 3.82 -1.62 20.12
N ASP A 177 4.32 -1.12 21.24
CA ASP A 177 4.15 0.28 21.66
C ASP A 177 4.92 1.16 20.66
N THR A 178 4.49 1.17 19.40
CA THR A 178 5.09 1.93 18.29
C THR A 178 4.78 3.40 18.42
N THR A 179 3.91 3.78 19.33
CA THR A 179 3.68 5.15 19.77
C THR A 179 4.76 5.58 20.76
N SER A 180 6.04 5.37 20.43
CA SER A 180 7.07 6.32 20.85
C SER A 180 6.89 7.60 20.01
N GLY A 181 5.67 8.14 20.01
CA GLY A 181 5.30 9.34 19.31
C GLY A 181 6.16 10.44 19.85
N MET A 182 7.01 11.00 18.99
CA MET A 182 7.73 12.20 19.34
C MET A 182 6.70 13.27 19.64
N MET A 183 6.54 13.61 20.91
CA MET A 183 5.69 14.73 21.30
C MET A 183 6.46 15.99 20.91
N VAL A 184 6.17 16.49 19.72
CA VAL A 184 6.69 17.79 19.30
C VAL A 184 5.68 18.85 19.67
N SER A 185 6.13 19.88 20.40
CA SER A 185 5.29 21.03 20.70
C SER A 185 4.92 21.73 19.40
N VAL A 186 3.63 22.01 19.21
CA VAL A 186 3.11 22.71 18.03
C VAL A 186 3.69 24.14 17.93
N GLU A 187 4.11 24.71 19.06
CA GLU A 187 4.67 26.06 19.14
C GLU A 187 6.10 26.16 18.56
N ASP A 188 6.84 25.05 18.54
CA ASP A 188 8.26 25.02 18.16
C ASP A 188 8.49 24.61 16.70
N ILE A 189 7.42 24.27 15.96
CA ILE A 189 7.51 23.75 14.59
C ILE A 189 6.81 24.69 13.60
N THR A 190 7.49 24.97 12.50
CA THR A 190 6.87 25.63 11.34
C THR A 190 5.97 24.66 10.58
N THR A 191 4.97 25.18 9.87
CA THR A 191 4.08 24.34 9.03
C THR A 191 4.85 23.59 7.94
N GLU A 192 5.91 24.20 7.40
CA GLU A 192 6.80 23.58 6.41
C GLU A 192 7.59 22.41 7.00
N ASP A 193 8.15 22.57 8.20
CA ASP A 193 8.88 21.50 8.89
C ASP A 193 7.97 20.35 9.28
N TYR A 194 6.72 20.66 9.68
CA TYR A 194 5.72 19.63 9.94
C TYR A 194 5.41 18.79 8.69
N ALA A 195 5.25 19.44 7.53
CA ALA A 195 5.02 18.74 6.28
C ALA A 195 6.19 17.80 5.91
N LYS A 196 7.43 18.27 6.09
CA LYS A 196 8.64 17.47 5.88
C LYS A 196 8.75 16.29 6.84
N LEU A 197 8.50 16.50 8.13
CA LEU A 197 8.49 15.44 9.14
C LEU A 197 7.46 14.37 8.80
N ARG A 198 6.23 14.78 8.47
CA ARG A 198 5.15 13.87 8.10
C ARG A 198 5.53 13.07 6.86
N GLU A 199 6.09 13.71 5.84
CA GLU A 199 6.52 13.04 4.63
C GLU A 199 7.65 12.04 4.89
N CYS A 200 8.66 12.41 5.67
CA CYS A 200 9.73 11.48 6.04
C CYS A 200 9.21 10.29 6.87
N SER A 201 8.32 10.53 7.83
CA SER A 201 7.66 9.45 8.59
C SER A 201 6.90 8.51 7.67
N ARG A 202 6.14 9.04 6.69
CA ARG A 202 5.44 8.22 5.69
C ARG A 202 6.40 7.42 4.83
N GLN A 203 7.53 7.99 4.43
CA GLN A 203 8.54 7.28 3.63
C GLN A 203 9.20 6.14 4.42
N ILE A 204 9.48 6.35 5.71
CA ILE A 204 10.01 5.29 6.59
C ILE A 204 8.98 4.19 6.81
N GLU A 205 7.73 4.55 7.12
CA GLU A 205 6.65 3.58 7.28
C GLU A 205 6.43 2.79 6.00
N ARG A 206 6.43 3.47 4.85
CA ARG A 206 6.34 2.83 3.54
C ARG A 206 7.50 1.86 3.35
N ALA A 207 8.75 2.31 3.49
CA ALA A 207 9.93 1.48 3.31
C ALA A 207 9.94 0.26 4.27
N ARG A 208 9.44 0.44 5.49
CA ARG A 208 9.26 -0.65 6.46
C ARG A 208 8.17 -1.64 6.04
N LEU A 209 7.02 -1.16 5.56
CA LEU A 209 5.91 -1.98 5.04
C LEU A 209 6.33 -2.76 3.80
N THR A 210 7.11 -2.12 2.94
CA THR A 210 7.56 -2.66 1.65
C THR A 210 8.79 -3.56 1.77
N GLY A 211 9.49 -3.56 2.91
CA GLY A 211 10.77 -4.24 3.06
C GLY A 211 11.91 -3.59 2.26
N ASP A 212 11.76 -2.31 1.89
CA ASP A 212 12.73 -1.58 1.06
C ASP A 212 13.92 -1.10 1.91
N THR A 213 14.90 -1.99 2.09
CA THR A 213 16.12 -1.66 2.85
C THR A 213 16.94 -0.57 2.19
N ARG A 214 16.94 -0.49 0.85
CA ARG A 214 17.67 0.56 0.13
C ARG A 214 17.01 1.91 0.31
N GLY A 215 15.69 1.98 0.28
CA GLY A 215 14.93 3.18 0.62
C GLY A 215 15.27 3.66 2.03
N LEU A 216 15.33 2.75 3.02
CA LEU A 216 15.75 3.09 4.38
C LEU A 216 17.22 3.55 4.46
N GLU A 217 18.12 3.04 3.62
CA GLU A 217 19.52 3.51 3.51
C GLU A 217 19.61 4.90 2.90
N ALA A 218 18.89 5.13 1.81
CA ALA A 218 18.82 6.45 1.17
C ALA A 218 18.26 7.51 2.12
N LEU A 219 17.20 7.19 2.88
CA LEU A 219 16.60 8.09 3.86
C LEU A 219 17.54 8.44 5.03
N ASP A 220 18.39 7.50 5.44
CA ASP A 220 19.36 7.70 6.51
C ASP A 220 20.50 8.63 6.07
N LEU A 221 20.91 8.53 4.80
CA LEU A 221 21.88 9.42 4.18
C LEU A 221 21.30 10.83 3.93
N ASP A 222 20.03 10.94 3.56
CA ASP A 222 19.36 12.21 3.23
C ASP A 222 18.62 12.86 4.41
N ILE A 223 18.78 12.32 5.62
CA ILE A 223 18.08 12.81 6.81
C ILE A 223 18.37 14.29 7.12
N GLU A 224 19.57 14.74 6.76
CA GLU A 224 20.04 16.11 6.96
C GLU A 224 19.36 17.10 6.01
N GLY A 225 18.97 16.67 4.81
CA GLY A 225 18.22 17.46 3.83
C GLY A 225 16.71 17.40 4.05
N CYS A 226 16.20 16.25 4.50
CA CYS A 226 14.77 16.02 4.67
C CYS A 226 14.18 16.64 5.95
N ILE A 227 14.94 16.77 7.04
CA ILE A 227 14.38 17.06 8.36
C ILE A 227 15.21 18.10 9.12
N PRO A 228 14.61 18.96 9.98
CA PRO A 228 15.37 19.82 10.89
C PRO A 228 16.23 19.04 11.89
N ASN A 229 17.38 19.62 12.23
CA ASN A 229 18.43 19.06 13.09
C ASN A 229 17.97 18.42 14.42
N PRO A 230 17.04 19.02 15.21
CA PRO A 230 16.64 18.43 16.50
C PRO A 230 16.00 17.03 16.37
N PHE A 231 15.50 16.67 15.18
CA PHE A 231 14.80 15.40 14.95
C PHE A 231 15.70 14.29 14.42
N HIS A 232 16.92 14.59 13.94
CA HIS A 232 17.78 13.63 13.25
C HIS A 232 18.03 12.36 14.07
N LYS A 233 18.37 12.50 15.36
CA LYS A 233 18.63 11.36 16.25
C LYS A 233 17.42 10.44 16.40
N HIS A 234 16.22 11.03 16.49
CA HIS A 234 14.99 10.27 16.64
C HIS A 234 14.68 9.48 15.36
N PHE A 235 14.76 10.13 14.19
CA PHE A 235 14.50 9.48 12.92
C PHE A 235 15.54 8.41 12.57
N ARG A 236 16.83 8.60 12.87
CA ARG A 236 17.85 7.53 12.74
C ARG A 236 17.50 6.32 13.61
N LYS A 237 16.98 6.54 14.81
CA LYS A 237 16.50 5.44 15.68
C LYS A 237 15.32 4.71 15.02
N ILE A 238 14.31 5.44 14.54
CA ILE A 238 13.16 4.82 13.85
C ILE A 238 13.63 4.02 12.61
N ILE A 239 14.54 4.58 11.80
CA ILE A 239 15.10 3.88 10.63
C ILE A 239 15.83 2.60 11.06
N GLY A 240 16.64 2.67 12.12
CA GLY A 240 17.32 1.49 12.69
C GLY A 240 16.33 0.43 13.17
N ASP A 241 15.29 0.83 13.90
CA ASP A 241 14.23 -0.06 14.38
C ASP A 241 13.44 -0.67 13.20
N ALA A 242 13.19 0.12 12.15
CA ALA A 242 12.56 -0.35 10.92
C ALA A 242 13.43 -1.38 10.19
N ARG A 243 14.74 -1.16 10.06
CA ARG A 243 15.67 -2.13 9.46
C ARG A 243 15.72 -3.43 10.27
N ALA A 244 15.77 -3.34 11.60
CA ALA A 244 15.78 -4.51 12.47
C ALA A 244 14.46 -5.31 12.43
N ALA A 245 13.35 -4.66 12.11
CA ALA A 245 12.05 -5.31 11.99
C ALA A 245 11.87 -6.08 10.67
N ILE A 246 12.68 -5.82 9.64
CA ILE A 246 12.62 -6.53 8.36
C ILE A 246 13.37 -7.86 8.51
N PRO A 247 12.69 -9.02 8.38
CA PRO A 247 13.36 -10.32 8.47
C PRO A 247 14.45 -10.45 7.39
N ALA A 248 15.61 -11.00 7.73
CA ALA A 248 16.70 -11.19 6.77
C ALA A 248 16.31 -12.07 5.57
N GLU A 249 15.35 -12.98 5.78
CA GLU A 249 14.77 -13.86 4.76
C GLU A 249 13.75 -13.14 3.86
N HIS A 250 13.25 -11.98 4.28
CA HIS A 250 12.27 -11.15 3.56
C HIS A 250 12.95 -9.98 2.83
N LYS A 251 14.05 -10.27 2.12
CA LYS A 251 14.51 -9.35 1.08
C LYS A 251 13.53 -9.48 -0.07
N VAL A 252 12.58 -8.55 -0.12
CA VAL A 252 11.70 -8.39 -1.27
C VAL A 252 12.60 -8.21 -2.49
N ASP A 253 12.37 -9.02 -3.52
CA ASP A 253 13.13 -8.93 -4.75
C ASP A 253 13.05 -7.48 -5.26
N ASP A 254 14.20 -6.85 -5.49
CA ASP A 254 14.29 -5.49 -6.04
C ASP A 254 13.44 -5.37 -7.32
N GLN A 255 13.32 -6.47 -8.08
CA GLN A 255 12.48 -6.54 -9.28
C GLN A 255 11.00 -6.42 -8.93
N LEU A 256 10.54 -7.08 -7.86
CA LEU A 256 9.16 -7.00 -7.39
C LEU A 256 8.83 -5.58 -6.92
N VAL A 257 9.72 -4.93 -6.16
CA VAL A 257 9.53 -3.53 -5.74
C VAL A 257 9.47 -2.60 -6.95
N GLY A 258 10.41 -2.73 -7.89
CA GLY A 258 10.43 -1.93 -9.11
C GLY A 258 9.17 -2.11 -9.95
N MET A 259 8.63 -3.34 -10.02
CA MET A 259 7.37 -3.63 -10.68
C MET A 259 6.17 -3.03 -9.94
N LEU A 260 6.11 -3.11 -8.61
CA LEU A 260 5.02 -2.51 -7.83
C LEU A 260 4.99 -0.98 -7.97
N ILE A 261 6.16 -0.33 -8.05
CA ILE A 261 6.27 1.10 -8.33
C ILE A 261 5.74 1.42 -9.74
N ARG A 262 6.09 0.61 -10.74
CA ARG A 262 5.57 0.76 -12.11
C ARG A 262 4.05 0.59 -12.16
N LEU A 263 3.51 -0.41 -11.46
CA LEU A 263 2.07 -0.62 -11.34
C LEU A 263 1.35 0.56 -10.70
N ALA A 264 1.95 1.13 -9.64
CA ALA A 264 1.41 2.32 -9.00
C ALA A 264 1.47 3.55 -9.93
N ALA A 265 2.50 3.68 -10.78
CA ALA A 265 2.56 4.76 -11.76
C ALA A 265 1.46 4.65 -12.82
N ILE A 266 1.21 3.44 -13.35
CA ILE A 266 0.14 3.19 -14.33
C ILE A 266 -1.23 3.61 -13.79
N SER A 267 -1.49 3.39 -12.49
CA SER A 267 -2.76 3.79 -11.87
C SER A 267 -3.01 5.30 -11.85
N ARG A 268 -1.95 6.13 -11.89
CA ARG A 268 -2.06 7.59 -11.82
C ARG A 268 -2.29 8.21 -13.19
N ASP A 269 -1.66 7.65 -14.21
CA ASP A 269 -1.74 8.19 -15.58
C ASP A 269 -3.14 8.00 -16.20
N GLY A 270 -3.95 7.06 -15.69
CA GLY A 270 -5.28 6.75 -16.23
C GLY A 270 -6.39 7.75 -15.87
N ASP A 271 -6.18 8.61 -14.87
CA ASP A 271 -7.22 9.54 -14.40
C ASP A 271 -7.20 10.88 -15.16
N GLU A 272 -6.05 11.30 -15.70
CA GLU A 272 -5.90 12.63 -16.34
C GLU A 272 -6.58 12.73 -17.72
N GLU A 273 -6.80 11.62 -18.42
CA GLU A 273 -7.35 11.65 -19.80
C GLU A 273 -8.89 11.80 -19.85
N ASN A 274 -9.60 11.63 -18.73
CA ASN A 274 -11.07 11.74 -18.69
C ASN A 274 -11.60 13.14 -18.34
N ASP A 275 -10.76 14.04 -17.83
CA ASP A 275 -11.21 15.38 -17.43
C ASP A 275 -11.41 16.33 -18.62
N GLU A 276 -10.71 16.10 -19.75
CA GLU A 276 -10.92 16.90 -20.97
C GLU A 276 -12.24 16.59 -21.69
N ALA A 277 -12.78 15.37 -21.53
CA ALA A 277 -14.03 14.95 -22.17
C ALA A 277 -15.29 15.48 -21.48
N ASN A 278 -15.16 16.05 -20.27
CA ASN A 278 -16.29 16.61 -19.51
C ASN A 278 -16.27 18.15 -19.46
N MET A 279 -15.60 18.80 -20.41
CA MET A 279 -15.81 20.22 -20.66
C MET A 279 -17.31 20.43 -20.95
N PRO A 280 -17.99 21.31 -20.18
CA PRO A 280 -19.40 21.56 -20.38
C PRO A 280 -19.58 22.02 -21.83
N VAL A 281 -20.33 21.23 -22.61
CA VAL A 281 -20.77 21.65 -23.93
C VAL A 281 -21.56 22.93 -23.70
N GLU A 282 -20.98 24.07 -24.03
CA GLU A 282 -21.69 25.34 -24.05
C GLU A 282 -22.85 25.16 -25.02
N VAL A 283 -24.04 24.88 -24.47
CA VAL A 283 -25.29 24.89 -25.21
C VAL A 283 -25.48 26.34 -25.61
N SER A 284 -25.04 26.69 -26.82
CA SER A 284 -25.28 28.01 -27.37
C SER A 284 -26.80 28.16 -27.52
N GLY A 285 -27.38 28.88 -26.56
CA GLY A 285 -28.78 29.26 -26.58
C GLY A 285 -29.00 30.24 -27.72
N GLY A 286 -29.41 29.73 -28.87
CA GLY A 286 -30.02 30.53 -29.92
C GLY A 286 -31.40 31.00 -29.44
N TYR A 287 -31.50 32.29 -29.15
CA TYR A 287 -32.76 33.03 -29.05
C TYR A 287 -33.00 33.80 -30.35
#